data_AF-A0A356R8E9-F1
#
_entry.id   AF-A0A356R8E9-F1
#
_cell.length_a   1.000
_cell.length_b   1.000
_cell.length_c   1.000
_cell.angle_alpha   90.00
_cell.angle_beta   90.00
_cell.angle_gamma   90.00
#
_symmetry.space_group_name_H-M   'P 1'
#
loop_
_entity.id
_entity.type
_entity.pdbx_description
1 polymer ?
#
loop_
_entity_poly.entity_id
_entity_poly.type
_entity_poly.pdbx_seq_one_letter_code
_entity_poly.pdbx_strand_id
1 'polypeptide(L)'
;EYCDWFIELAKPCLQQENHSDAPATRQTLLESFEVIQRLLHPVMPFITEEIWQSFPHAGQSIMTQPFPTEKPEWADAEAEQAFSVLQSFVNTARTGRAFLNISPSQTPSVYGVSTHAHATATLGFLTPYIESILRSSVITDQGIPPLRTLQLPSGQFITIGIPVPDEIDLLEVVKKIQKQIGEKDKEVQRLGSRLSSPEFREKAEPSVIQESEDRRTKLGDELDILNMTQQQLASMTA
;
A
#
# COMPACT_ATOMS: atom_id res chain seq x y z
N GLU A 1 -7.56 4.30 -3.27
CA GLU A 1 -8.01 5.21 -2.20
C GLU A 1 -9.36 4.83 -1.57
N TYR A 2 -10.50 5.19 -2.14
CA TYR A 2 -11.81 5.07 -1.45
C TYR A 2 -12.18 3.62 -1.08
N CYS A 3 -12.30 2.73 -2.07
CA CYS A 3 -12.71 1.34 -1.82
C CYS A 3 -11.61 0.52 -1.14
N ASP A 4 -10.38 0.58 -1.66
CA ASP A 4 -9.30 -0.32 -1.22
C ASP A 4 -8.78 -0.01 0.19
N TRP A 5 -8.86 1.24 0.63
CA TRP A 5 -8.31 1.67 1.90
C TRP A 5 -9.37 2.27 2.82
N PHE A 6 -10.07 3.32 2.39
CA PHE A 6 -10.94 4.06 3.30
C PHE A 6 -12.12 3.19 3.78
N ILE A 7 -12.79 2.46 2.89
CA ILE A 7 -13.85 1.52 3.28
C ILE A 7 -13.30 0.44 4.21
N GLU A 8 -12.15 -0.16 3.90
CA GLU A 8 -11.54 -1.20 4.75
C GLU A 8 -11.22 -0.68 6.16
N LEU A 9 -10.68 0.55 6.26
CA LEU A 9 -10.38 1.22 7.53
C LEU A 9 -11.62 1.62 8.32
N ALA A 10 -12.72 1.94 7.63
CA ALA A 10 -13.98 2.28 8.27
C ALA A 10 -14.69 1.08 8.89
N LYS A 11 -14.48 -0.14 8.37
CA LYS A 11 -15.21 -1.35 8.80
C LYS A 11 -15.18 -1.59 10.31
N PRO A 12 -14.03 -1.60 11.01
CA PRO A 12 -14.01 -1.86 12.46
C PRO A 12 -14.87 -0.87 13.23
N CYS A 13 -14.75 0.42 12.92
CA CYS A 13 -15.54 1.49 13.52
C CYS A 13 -17.04 1.28 13.29
N LEU A 14 -17.44 0.87 12.08
CA LEU A 14 -18.86 0.69 11.73
C LEU A 14 -19.48 -0.63 12.22
N GLN A 15 -18.67 -1.67 12.40
CA GLN A 15 -19.10 -3.00 12.82
C GLN A 15 -19.18 -3.14 14.35
N GLN A 16 -18.41 -2.33 15.08
CA GLN A 16 -18.47 -2.30 16.54
C GLN A 16 -19.73 -1.55 17.01
N GLU A 17 -20.52 -2.21 17.86
CA GLU A 17 -21.70 -1.60 18.45
C GLU A 17 -21.30 -0.41 19.36
N ASN A 18 -21.96 0.74 19.18
CA ASN A 18 -21.73 1.97 19.93
C ASN A 18 -20.31 2.57 19.87
N HIS A 19 -19.55 2.32 18.79
CA HIS A 19 -18.27 3.02 18.58
C HIS A 19 -18.50 4.55 18.49
N SER A 20 -17.75 5.34 19.27
CA SER A 20 -17.94 6.80 19.38
C SER A 20 -17.83 7.50 18.03
N ASP A 21 -16.93 7.00 17.17
CA ASP A 21 -16.61 7.65 15.91
C ASP A 21 -17.53 7.19 14.76
N ALA A 22 -18.39 6.18 14.98
CA ALA A 22 -19.21 5.62 13.92
C ALA A 22 -20.14 6.64 13.24
N PRO A 23 -20.77 7.61 13.93
CA PRO A 23 -21.54 8.66 13.28
C PRO A 23 -20.68 9.52 12.34
N ALA A 24 -19.50 9.95 12.78
CA ALA A 24 -18.59 10.76 11.97
C ALA A 24 -18.06 9.97 10.77
N THR A 25 -17.65 8.71 10.97
CA THR A 25 -17.20 7.83 9.88
C THR A 25 -18.28 7.61 8.82
N ARG A 26 -19.55 7.40 9.23
CA ARG A 26 -20.68 7.27 8.27
C ARG A 26 -20.89 8.55 7.48
N GLN A 27 -20.81 9.70 8.14
CA GLN A 27 -20.94 11.00 7.48
C GLN A 27 -19.83 11.21 6.45
N THR A 28 -18.56 11.00 6.82
CA THR A 28 -17.43 11.14 5.89
C THR A 28 -17.54 10.17 4.72
N LEU A 29 -17.95 8.92 4.94
CA LEU A 29 -18.19 7.94 3.88
C LEU A 29 -19.25 8.43 2.89
N LEU A 30 -20.37 8.94 3.38
CA LEU A 30 -21.45 9.43 2.53
C LEU A 30 -21.05 10.69 1.76
N GLU A 31 -20.45 11.67 2.43
CA GLU A 31 -20.05 12.94 1.81
C GLU A 31 -19.02 12.74 0.71
N SER A 32 -18.00 11.91 0.96
CA SER A 32 -16.98 11.60 -0.05
C SER A 32 -17.55 10.73 -1.18
N PHE A 33 -18.42 9.77 -0.89
CA PHE A 33 -19.07 8.97 -1.93
C PHE A 33 -19.96 9.81 -2.84
N GLU A 34 -20.75 10.72 -2.26
CA GLU A 34 -21.61 11.66 -3.01
C GLU A 34 -20.78 12.50 -4.00
N VAL A 35 -19.64 13.02 -3.54
CA VAL A 35 -18.69 13.76 -4.40
C VAL A 35 -18.17 12.87 -5.53
N ILE A 36 -17.76 11.63 -5.23
CA ILE A 36 -17.30 10.66 -6.23
C ILE A 36 -18.39 10.40 -7.28
N GLN A 37 -19.64 10.24 -6.86
CA GLN A 37 -20.76 10.04 -7.78
C GLN A 37 -20.93 11.23 -8.74
N ARG A 38 -20.83 12.47 -8.24
CA ARG A 38 -20.93 13.68 -9.07
C ARG A 38 -19.75 13.82 -10.04
N LEU A 39 -18.53 13.46 -9.60
CA LEU A 39 -17.35 13.45 -10.49
C LEU A 39 -17.47 12.41 -11.61
N LEU A 40 -18.05 11.24 -11.33
CA LEU A 40 -18.21 10.15 -12.29
C LEU A 40 -19.40 10.32 -13.24
N HIS A 41 -20.41 11.12 -12.86
CA HIS A 41 -21.66 11.24 -13.61
C HIS A 41 -21.51 11.64 -15.09
N PRO A 42 -20.60 12.57 -15.47
CA PRO A 42 -20.38 12.90 -16.88
C PRO A 42 -19.93 11.72 -17.75
N VAL A 43 -19.33 10.68 -17.16
CA VAL A 43 -18.82 9.50 -17.85
C VAL A 43 -19.79 8.32 -17.73
N MET A 44 -20.47 8.18 -16.59
CA MET A 44 -21.32 7.03 -16.27
C MET A 44 -22.72 7.45 -15.76
N PRO A 45 -23.54 8.13 -16.57
CA PRO A 45 -24.69 8.89 -16.07
C PRO A 45 -25.79 8.03 -15.45
N PHE A 46 -26.12 6.89 -16.05
CA PHE A 46 -27.24 6.06 -15.59
C PHE A 46 -26.96 5.39 -14.24
N ILE A 47 -25.81 4.74 -14.12
CA ILE A 47 -25.45 4.03 -12.88
C ILE A 47 -25.16 5.00 -11.73
N THR A 48 -24.56 6.16 -12.02
CA THR A 48 -24.28 7.15 -10.98
C THR A 48 -25.55 7.81 -10.47
N GLU A 49 -26.53 8.09 -11.34
CA GLU A 49 -27.87 8.54 -10.96
C GLU A 49 -28.58 7.49 -10.08
N GLU A 50 -28.66 6.23 -10.53
CA GLU A 50 -29.32 5.16 -9.78
C GLU A 50 -28.70 4.99 -8.38
N ILE A 51 -27.37 4.93 -8.29
CA ILE A 51 -26.66 4.82 -7.01
C ILE A 51 -26.87 6.09 -6.16
N TRP A 52 -26.80 7.29 -6.74
CA TRP A 52 -26.97 8.54 -5.98
C TRP A 52 -28.36 8.62 -5.34
N GLN A 53 -29.40 8.19 -6.05
CA GLN A 53 -30.77 8.10 -5.52
C GLN A 53 -30.96 7.10 -4.38
N SER A 54 -30.00 6.19 -4.15
CA SER A 54 -30.12 5.14 -3.13
C SER A 54 -29.69 5.57 -1.73
N PHE A 55 -29.08 6.75 -1.57
CA PHE A 55 -28.59 7.23 -0.28
C PHE A 55 -29.09 8.66 0.03
N PRO A 56 -29.01 9.11 1.31
CA PRO A 56 -29.47 10.45 1.67
C PRO A 56 -28.73 11.55 0.90
N HIS A 57 -29.48 12.37 0.19
CA HIS A 57 -28.96 13.42 -0.68
C HIS A 57 -29.87 14.65 -0.70
N ALA A 58 -29.47 15.69 -1.43
CA ALA A 58 -30.27 16.89 -1.63
C ALA A 58 -30.48 17.15 -3.13
N GLY A 59 -31.73 17.36 -3.54
CA GLY A 59 -32.12 17.63 -4.93
C GLY A 59 -32.79 16.42 -5.62
N GLN A 60 -33.23 16.62 -6.86
CA GLN A 60 -34.04 15.61 -7.57
C GLN A 60 -33.24 14.69 -8.48
N SER A 61 -32.11 15.16 -9.01
CA SER A 61 -31.24 14.39 -9.90
C SER A 61 -29.80 14.87 -9.77
N ILE A 62 -28.85 13.93 -9.83
CA ILE A 62 -27.42 14.23 -9.78
C ILE A 62 -26.99 15.12 -10.95
N MET A 63 -27.66 15.01 -12.10
CA MET A 63 -27.40 15.81 -13.30
C MET A 63 -27.57 17.32 -13.06
N THR A 64 -28.42 17.71 -12.11
CA THR A 64 -28.70 19.13 -11.78
C THR A 64 -27.84 19.67 -10.64
N GLN A 65 -26.98 18.84 -10.05
CA GLN A 65 -26.15 19.26 -8.93
C GLN A 65 -24.96 20.12 -9.38
N PRO A 66 -24.48 21.04 -8.53
CA PRO A 66 -23.24 21.74 -8.78
C PRO A 66 -22.08 20.75 -8.94
N PHE A 67 -21.19 21.03 -9.88
CA PHE A 67 -19.97 20.25 -10.02
C PHE A 67 -19.09 20.43 -8.77
N PRO A 68 -18.46 19.36 -8.24
CA PRO A 68 -17.60 19.48 -7.06
C PRO A 68 -16.45 20.47 -7.27
N THR A 69 -16.20 21.31 -6.27
CA THR A 69 -15.03 22.18 -6.20
C THR A 69 -14.14 21.76 -5.05
N GLU A 70 -12.84 22.01 -5.20
CA GLU A 70 -11.87 21.78 -4.12
C GLU A 70 -12.24 22.59 -2.87
N LYS A 71 -11.97 21.99 -1.71
CA LYS A 71 -12.16 22.59 -0.38
C LYS A 71 -10.81 22.60 0.33
N PRO A 72 -10.03 23.69 0.23
CA PRO A 72 -8.69 23.77 0.82
C PRO A 72 -8.67 23.49 2.33
N GLU A 73 -9.78 23.75 3.03
CA GLU A 73 -9.94 23.46 4.46
C GLU A 73 -9.96 21.96 4.79
N TRP A 74 -10.10 21.08 3.80
CA TRP A 74 -10.04 19.62 3.96
C TRP A 74 -8.64 19.06 3.70
N ALA A 75 -7.71 19.89 3.23
CA ALA A 75 -6.33 19.45 3.02
C ALA A 75 -5.64 19.26 4.38
N ASP A 76 -5.15 18.05 4.63
CA ASP A 76 -4.45 17.68 5.85
C ASP A 76 -3.19 16.87 5.52
N ALA A 77 -2.08 17.59 5.41
CA ALA A 77 -0.79 16.99 5.06
C ALA A 77 -0.27 16.01 6.13
N GLU A 78 -0.63 16.20 7.40
CA GLU A 78 -0.23 15.30 8.47
C GLU A 78 -1.00 13.98 8.36
N ALA A 79 -2.30 14.03 8.12
CA ALA A 79 -3.12 12.85 7.87
C ALA A 79 -2.65 12.08 6.61
N GLU A 80 -2.35 12.78 5.51
CA GLU A 80 -1.80 12.17 4.30
C GLU A 80 -0.47 11.47 4.55
N GLN A 81 0.43 12.10 5.33
CA GLN A 81 1.71 11.50 5.67
C GLN A 81 1.54 10.26 6.56
N ALA A 82 0.69 10.32 7.58
CA ALA A 82 0.38 9.17 8.43
C ALA A 82 -0.26 8.02 7.62
N PHE A 83 -1.15 8.35 6.69
CA PHE A 83 -1.76 7.37 5.81
C PHE A 83 -0.75 6.72 4.86
N SER A 84 0.19 7.50 4.32
CA SER A 84 1.30 6.97 3.50
C SER A 84 2.18 5.99 4.29
N VAL A 85 2.45 6.28 5.57
CA VAL A 85 3.15 5.34 6.47
C VAL A 85 2.34 4.05 6.64
N LEU A 86 1.03 4.13 6.88
CA LEU A 86 0.15 2.97 6.99
C LEU A 86 0.16 2.13 5.70
N GLN A 87 0.01 2.77 4.55
CA GLN A 87 0.00 2.10 3.25
C GLN A 87 1.33 1.40 2.98
N SER A 88 2.44 2.11 3.21
CA SER A 88 3.78 1.56 3.10
C SER A 88 3.94 0.32 3.99
N PHE A 89 3.51 0.42 5.25
CA PHE A 89 3.62 -0.69 6.19
C PHE A 89 2.85 -1.92 5.72
N VAL A 90 1.57 -1.75 5.43
CA VAL A 90 0.67 -2.84 5.01
C VAL A 90 1.17 -3.49 3.73
N ASN A 91 1.60 -2.69 2.75
CA ASN A 91 2.12 -3.20 1.48
C ASN A 91 3.42 -3.97 1.68
N THR A 92 4.36 -3.45 2.46
CA THR A 92 5.63 -4.14 2.76
C THR A 92 5.38 -5.45 3.50
N ALA A 93 4.47 -5.47 4.47
CA ALA A 93 4.09 -6.69 5.18
C ALA A 93 3.45 -7.74 4.25
N ARG A 94 2.54 -7.32 3.35
CA ARG A 94 1.93 -8.21 2.35
C ARG A 94 2.95 -8.75 1.35
N THR A 95 3.87 -7.92 0.89
CA THR A 95 4.96 -8.31 -0.02
C THR A 95 5.87 -9.35 0.64
N GLY A 96 6.29 -9.12 1.89
CA GLY A 96 7.12 -10.10 2.59
C GLY A 96 6.39 -11.42 2.88
N ARG A 97 5.08 -11.39 3.19
CA ARG A 97 4.25 -12.61 3.24
C ARG A 97 4.23 -13.34 1.90
N ALA A 98 4.10 -12.61 0.79
CA ALA A 98 4.10 -13.19 -0.55
C ALA A 98 5.44 -13.84 -0.89
N PHE A 99 6.57 -13.23 -0.53
CA PHE A 99 7.89 -13.86 -0.69
C PHE A 99 7.98 -15.20 0.05
N LEU A 100 7.44 -15.24 1.27
CA LEU A 100 7.40 -16.44 2.11
C LEU A 100 6.28 -17.42 1.73
N ASN A 101 5.48 -17.12 0.70
CA ASN A 101 4.32 -17.91 0.30
C ASN A 101 3.30 -18.14 1.44
N ILE A 102 3.19 -17.16 2.35
CA ILE A 102 2.22 -17.16 3.45
C ILE A 102 0.86 -16.75 2.88
N SER A 103 -0.15 -17.59 3.10
CA SER A 103 -1.53 -17.34 2.65
C SER A 103 -2.12 -16.12 3.36
N PRO A 104 -2.98 -15.31 2.72
CA PRO A 104 -3.70 -14.21 3.38
C PRO A 104 -4.56 -14.66 4.57
N SER A 105 -4.93 -15.93 4.64
CA SER A 105 -5.68 -16.53 5.76
C SER A 105 -4.81 -16.85 6.97
N GLN A 106 -3.48 -16.95 6.78
CA GLN A 106 -2.53 -17.09 7.88
C GLN A 106 -2.23 -15.71 8.44
N THR A 107 -2.30 -15.59 9.76
CA THR A 107 -2.23 -14.31 10.46
C THR A 107 -1.04 -14.26 11.41
N PRO A 108 0.21 -14.45 10.92
CA PRO A 108 1.38 -14.40 11.79
C PRO A 108 1.55 -12.99 12.34
N SER A 109 1.99 -12.90 13.59
CA SER A 109 2.40 -11.63 14.19
C SER A 109 3.47 -10.97 13.33
N VAL A 110 3.34 -9.66 13.13
CA VAL A 110 4.29 -8.84 12.36
C VAL A 110 4.95 -7.86 13.32
N TYR A 111 6.24 -7.62 13.14
CA TYR A 111 6.99 -6.64 13.92
C TYR A 111 7.12 -5.35 13.12
N GLY A 112 7.00 -4.22 13.78
CA GLY A 112 7.25 -2.90 13.20
C GLY A 112 8.12 -2.09 14.14
N VAL A 113 9.34 -1.80 13.72
CA VAL A 113 10.30 -1.07 14.57
C VAL A 113 10.84 0.16 13.85
N SER A 114 11.15 1.19 14.62
CA SER A 114 11.82 2.38 14.13
C SER A 114 12.87 2.85 15.15
N THR A 115 13.97 3.40 14.63
CA THR A 115 14.97 4.11 15.43
C THR A 115 14.66 5.59 15.57
N HIS A 116 13.62 6.09 14.89
CA HIS A 116 13.24 7.50 14.88
C HIS A 116 11.99 7.73 15.73
N ALA A 117 12.10 8.54 16.79
CA ALA A 117 11.04 8.73 17.79
C ALA A 117 9.67 9.11 17.19
N HIS A 118 9.65 10.04 16.22
CA HIS A 118 8.43 10.41 15.51
C HIS A 118 7.78 9.21 14.80
N ALA A 119 8.55 8.42 14.05
CA ALA A 119 8.04 7.27 13.33
C ALA A 119 7.55 6.17 14.29
N THR A 120 8.21 5.98 15.43
CA THR A 120 7.72 5.10 16.49
C THR A 120 6.35 5.54 17.02
N ALA A 121 6.17 6.84 17.29
CA ALA A 121 4.89 7.38 17.76
C ALA A 121 3.79 7.23 16.70
N THR A 122 4.08 7.58 15.45
CA THR A 122 3.15 7.41 14.31
C THR A 122 2.77 5.94 14.16
N LEU A 123 3.74 5.03 14.21
CA LEU A 123 3.47 3.60 14.07
C LEU A 123 2.57 3.09 15.21
N GLY A 124 2.85 3.48 16.46
CA GLY A 124 2.00 3.12 17.61
C GLY A 124 0.57 3.63 17.48
N PHE A 125 0.38 4.85 16.97
CA PHE A 125 -0.95 5.39 16.65
C PHE A 125 -1.66 4.59 15.54
N LEU A 126 -0.92 4.17 14.51
CA LEU A 126 -1.46 3.44 13.36
C LEU A 126 -1.69 1.95 13.61
N THR A 127 -1.08 1.37 14.66
CA THR A 127 -1.13 -0.07 14.97
C THR A 127 -2.53 -0.67 14.87
N PRO A 128 -3.59 -0.15 15.52
CA PRO A 128 -4.92 -0.76 15.46
C PRO A 128 -5.50 -0.84 14.04
N TYR A 129 -5.19 0.16 13.20
CA TYR A 129 -5.64 0.22 11.81
C TYR A 129 -4.87 -0.76 10.92
N ILE A 130 -3.55 -0.87 11.15
CA ILE A 130 -2.69 -1.84 10.46
C ILE A 130 -3.12 -3.26 10.81
N GLU A 131 -3.35 -3.55 12.10
CA GLU A 131 -3.80 -4.87 12.57
C GLU A 131 -5.12 -5.28 11.94
N SER A 132 -6.07 -4.35 11.83
CA SER A 132 -7.35 -4.56 11.14
C SER A 132 -7.15 -4.97 9.67
N ILE A 133 -6.32 -4.24 8.92
CA ILE A 133 -6.11 -4.50 7.49
C ILE A 133 -5.29 -5.78 7.25
N LEU A 134 -4.24 -6.01 8.04
CA LEU A 134 -3.40 -7.21 7.93
C LEU A 134 -4.03 -8.44 8.55
N ARG A 135 -5.10 -8.25 9.34
CA ARG A 135 -5.74 -9.27 10.19
C ARG A 135 -4.71 -9.98 11.05
N SER A 136 -3.77 -9.26 11.64
CA SER A 136 -2.64 -9.84 12.37
C SER A 136 -2.15 -8.89 13.42
N SER A 137 -1.68 -9.41 14.55
CA SER A 137 -1.11 -8.59 15.62
C SER A 137 0.17 -7.91 15.14
N VAL A 138 0.35 -6.64 15.49
CA VAL A 138 1.54 -5.85 15.16
C VAL A 138 2.28 -5.48 16.44
N ILE A 139 3.52 -5.93 16.55
CA ILE A 139 4.37 -5.73 17.73
C ILE A 139 5.32 -4.56 17.44
N THR A 140 5.22 -3.49 18.22
CA THR A 140 5.98 -2.25 18.02
C THR A 140 6.84 -1.83 19.21
N ASP A 141 6.65 -2.47 20.36
CA ASP A 141 7.33 -2.19 21.63
C ASP A 141 8.59 -3.05 21.83
N GLN A 142 8.81 -4.04 20.97
CA GLN A 142 9.93 -4.97 21.02
C GLN A 142 10.77 -4.88 19.75
N GLY A 143 12.07 -5.21 19.88
CA GLY A 143 12.94 -5.38 18.72
C GLY A 143 12.51 -6.58 17.86
N ILE A 144 12.87 -6.54 16.58
CA ILE A 144 12.64 -7.69 15.69
C ILE A 144 13.51 -8.87 16.16
N PRO A 145 12.94 -10.07 16.36
CA PRO A 145 13.73 -11.25 16.67
C PRO A 145 14.81 -11.48 15.60
N PRO A 146 16.08 -11.70 15.98
CA PRO A 146 17.18 -11.80 15.03
C PRO A 146 17.16 -13.10 14.23
N LEU A 147 16.52 -14.14 14.75
CA LEU A 147 16.46 -15.46 14.12
C LEU A 147 15.17 -15.63 13.34
N ARG A 148 15.29 -16.24 12.16
CA ARG A 148 14.17 -16.73 11.34
C ARG A 148 13.07 -15.68 11.09
N THR A 149 13.46 -14.42 10.92
CA THR A 149 12.55 -13.30 10.68
C THR A 149 13.03 -12.51 9.47
N LEU A 150 12.22 -12.44 8.43
CA LEU A 150 12.51 -11.64 7.24
C LEU A 150 12.35 -10.15 7.60
N GLN A 151 13.37 -9.33 7.33
CA GLN A 151 13.36 -7.91 7.65
C GLN A 151 13.34 -7.07 6.38
N LEU A 152 12.30 -6.25 6.22
CA LEU A 152 12.11 -5.39 5.06
C LEU A 152 12.01 -3.93 5.49
N PRO A 153 12.74 -3.00 4.84
CA PRO A 153 12.53 -1.57 5.05
C PRO A 153 11.15 -1.17 4.50
N SER A 154 10.46 -0.29 5.23
CA SER A 154 9.16 0.25 4.83
C SER A 154 9.15 1.77 4.95
N GLY A 155 9.12 2.47 3.82
CA GLY A 155 9.15 3.92 3.82
C GLY A 155 10.42 4.47 4.47
N GLN A 156 10.28 5.53 5.29
CA GLN A 156 11.41 6.13 5.99
C GLN A 156 11.45 5.66 7.45
N PHE A 157 12.62 5.19 7.88
CA PHE A 157 12.95 4.85 9.27
C PHE A 157 12.18 3.68 9.89
N ILE A 158 11.31 2.97 9.16
CA ILE A 158 10.59 1.81 9.67
C ILE A 158 11.15 0.53 9.03
N THR A 159 11.37 -0.48 9.86
CA THR A 159 11.69 -1.85 9.44
C THR A 159 10.59 -2.78 9.90
N ILE A 160 10.13 -3.64 8.99
CA ILE A 160 9.11 -4.65 9.25
C ILE A 160 9.79 -6.01 9.39
N GLY A 161 9.45 -6.73 10.45
CA GLY A 161 9.88 -8.11 10.68
C GLY A 161 8.71 -9.08 10.46
N ILE A 162 8.89 -10.05 9.58
CA ILE A 162 7.91 -11.12 9.33
C ILE A 162 8.55 -12.45 9.74
N PRO A 163 8.07 -13.08 10.83
CA PRO A 163 8.54 -14.40 11.22
C PRO A 163 8.33 -15.39 10.08
N VAL A 164 9.32 -16.24 9.84
CA VAL A 164 9.24 -17.30 8.83
C VAL A 164 8.75 -18.58 9.50
N PRO A 165 7.53 -19.06 9.20
CA PRO A 165 7.03 -20.34 9.69
C PRO A 165 8.01 -21.51 9.52
N ASP A 166 7.93 -22.49 10.42
CA ASP A 166 8.84 -23.63 10.42
C ASP A 166 8.67 -24.54 9.20
N GLU A 167 7.46 -24.56 8.64
CA GLU A 167 7.05 -25.42 7.53
C GLU A 167 7.47 -24.89 6.14
N ILE A 168 7.98 -23.67 6.05
CA ILE A 168 8.38 -23.07 4.77
C ILE A 168 9.75 -23.62 4.34
N ASP A 169 9.80 -24.17 3.13
CA ASP A 169 11.06 -24.50 2.46
C ASP A 169 11.75 -23.22 1.97
N LEU A 170 12.66 -22.73 2.81
CA LEU A 170 13.47 -21.55 2.51
C LEU A 170 14.33 -21.72 1.24
N LEU A 171 14.81 -22.93 0.93
CA LEU A 171 15.61 -23.17 -0.29
C LEU A 171 14.74 -23.04 -1.53
N GLU A 172 13.49 -23.49 -1.48
CA GLU A 172 12.53 -23.29 -2.57
C GLU A 172 12.19 -21.81 -2.74
N VAL A 173 11.95 -21.09 -1.64
CA VAL A 173 11.68 -19.64 -1.66
C VAL A 173 12.85 -18.87 -2.27
N VAL A 174 14.09 -19.13 -1.82
CA VAL A 174 15.31 -18.51 -2.36
C VAL A 174 15.43 -18.77 -3.86
N LYS A 175 15.17 -20.00 -4.34
CA LYS A 175 15.19 -20.31 -5.77
C LYS A 175 14.13 -19.54 -6.57
N LYS A 176 12.92 -19.39 -6.02
CA LYS A 176 11.85 -18.61 -6.65
C LYS A 176 12.23 -17.13 -6.77
N ILE A 177 12.76 -16.54 -5.69
CA ILE A 177 13.22 -15.15 -5.68
C ILE A 177 14.39 -14.97 -6.65
N GLN A 178 15.34 -15.90 -6.70
CA GLN A 178 16.44 -15.88 -7.69
C GLN A 178 15.93 -15.81 -9.14
N LYS A 179 14.87 -16.57 -9.44
CA LYS A 179 14.24 -16.55 -10.76
C LYS A 179 13.59 -15.19 -11.06
N GLN A 180 12.87 -14.62 -10.09
CA GLN A 180 12.26 -13.29 -10.22
C GLN A 180 13.31 -12.19 -10.43
N ILE A 181 14.42 -12.24 -9.69
CA ILE A 181 15.57 -11.35 -9.88
C ILE A 181 16.06 -11.44 -11.33
N GLY A 182 16.29 -12.65 -11.84
CA GLY A 182 16.77 -12.85 -13.22
C GLY A 182 15.80 -12.39 -14.31
N GLU A 183 14.49 -12.39 -14.05
CA GLU A 183 13.46 -11.85 -14.96
C GLU A 183 13.46 -10.32 -14.96
N LYS A 184 13.48 -9.70 -13.77
CA LYS A 184 13.50 -8.24 -13.62
C LYS A 184 14.80 -7.61 -14.08
N ASP A 185 15.94 -8.25 -13.81
CA ASP A 185 17.25 -7.77 -14.26
C ASP A 185 17.33 -7.70 -15.79
N LYS A 186 16.78 -8.69 -16.50
CA LYS A 186 16.65 -8.64 -17.97
C LYS A 186 15.76 -7.50 -18.44
N GLU A 187 14.69 -7.18 -17.71
CA GLU A 187 13.81 -6.05 -18.04
C GLU A 187 14.54 -4.71 -17.85
N VAL A 188 15.25 -4.54 -16.74
CA VAL A 188 16.09 -3.35 -16.49
C VAL A 188 17.15 -3.17 -17.57
N GLN A 189 17.84 -4.25 -17.96
CA GLN A 189 18.83 -4.21 -19.03
C GLN A 189 18.22 -3.82 -20.38
N ARG A 190 17.02 -4.32 -20.71
CA ARG A 190 16.29 -3.96 -21.94
C ARG A 190 15.85 -2.50 -21.94
N LEU A 191 15.35 -1.98 -20.81
CA LEU A 191 14.98 -0.57 -20.69
C LEU A 191 16.21 0.33 -20.72
N GLY A 192 17.29 -0.06 -20.05
CA GLY A 192 18.56 0.65 -20.06
C GLY A 192 19.17 0.75 -21.46
N SER A 193 19.19 -0.34 -22.22
CA SER A 193 19.69 -0.32 -23.60
C SER A 193 18.82 0.57 -24.50
N ARG A 194 17.49 0.49 -24.38
CA ARG A 194 16.56 1.38 -25.09
C ARG A 194 16.79 2.86 -24.76
N LEU A 195 16.92 3.19 -23.48
CA LEU A 195 17.17 4.56 -23.00
C LEU A 195 18.54 5.10 -23.40
N SER A 196 19.54 4.23 -23.56
CA SER A 196 20.88 4.61 -24.02
C SER A 196 20.98 4.81 -25.54
N SER A 197 19.98 4.36 -26.32
CA SER A 197 19.97 4.50 -27.77
C SER A 197 19.79 5.97 -28.18
N PRO A 198 20.72 6.57 -28.95
CA PRO A 198 20.59 7.94 -29.45
C PRO A 198 19.32 8.13 -30.27
N GLU A 199 18.97 7.15 -31.11
CA GLU A 199 17.76 7.22 -31.93
C GLU A 199 16.47 7.27 -31.10
N PHE A 200 16.45 6.59 -29.95
CA PHE A 200 15.29 6.61 -29.06
C PHE A 200 15.18 7.96 -28.35
N ARG A 201 16.30 8.53 -27.88
CA ARG A 201 16.30 9.84 -27.22
C ARG A 201 15.95 10.99 -28.17
N GLU A 202 16.31 10.88 -29.45
CA GLU A 202 16.01 11.91 -30.44
C GLU A 202 14.59 11.83 -30.99
N LYS A 203 14.02 10.62 -31.12
CA LYS A 203 12.70 10.41 -31.75
C LYS A 203 11.54 10.29 -30.75
N ALA A 204 11.80 9.92 -29.51
CA ALA A 204 10.73 9.75 -28.52
C ALA A 204 10.31 11.10 -27.93
N GLU A 205 9.04 11.23 -27.61
CA GLU A 205 8.53 12.39 -26.89
C GLU A 205 9.15 12.46 -25.47
N PRO A 206 9.38 13.67 -24.92
CA PRO A 206 9.94 13.82 -23.58
C PRO A 206 9.18 13.06 -22.49
N SER A 207 7.85 12.99 -22.61
CA SER A 207 6.96 12.24 -21.71
C SER A 207 7.30 10.75 -21.68
N VAL A 208 7.53 10.14 -22.85
CA VAL A 208 7.84 8.71 -23.01
C VAL A 208 9.23 8.37 -22.48
N ILE A 209 10.18 9.29 -22.64
CA ILE A 209 11.53 9.15 -22.07
C ILE A 209 11.45 9.17 -20.55
N GLN A 210 10.74 10.16 -19.98
CA GLN A 210 10.56 10.27 -18.54
C GLN A 210 9.87 9.04 -17.95
N GLU A 211 8.77 8.58 -18.55
CA GLU A 211 8.07 7.36 -18.10
C GLU A 211 8.99 6.13 -18.12
N SER A 212 9.84 6.02 -19.15
CA SER A 212 10.79 4.91 -19.27
C SER A 212 11.90 4.98 -18.21
N GLU A 213 12.41 6.17 -17.90
CA GLU A 213 13.40 6.39 -16.82
C GLU A 213 12.79 6.12 -15.43
N ASP A 214 11.57 6.59 -15.19
CA ASP A 214 10.83 6.35 -13.94
C ASP A 214 10.57 4.85 -13.75
N ARG A 215 10.17 4.14 -14.82
CA ARG A 215 9.99 2.68 -14.79
C ARG A 215 11.29 1.95 -14.51
N ARG A 216 12.41 2.37 -15.12
CA ARG A 216 13.72 1.76 -14.86
C ARG A 216 14.13 1.93 -13.40
N THR A 217 13.93 3.13 -12.85
CA THR A 217 14.22 3.43 -11.44
C THR A 217 13.41 2.53 -10.51
N LYS A 218 12.09 2.45 -10.70
CA LYS A 218 11.22 1.58 -9.90
C LYS A 218 11.63 0.10 -9.95
N LEU A 219 11.97 -0.42 -11.13
CA LEU A 219 12.45 -1.80 -11.26
C LEU A 219 13.80 -2.03 -10.58
N GLY A 220 14.67 -1.01 -10.55
CA GLY A 220 15.92 -1.03 -9.80
C GLY A 220 15.68 -1.15 -8.30
N ASP A 221 14.82 -0.30 -7.75
CA ASP A 221 14.46 -0.33 -6.33
C ASP A 221 13.85 -1.69 -5.92
N GLU A 222 12.98 -2.26 -6.77
CA GLU A 222 12.41 -3.60 -6.56
C GLU A 222 13.48 -4.71 -6.59
N LEU A 223 14.47 -4.60 -7.48
CA LEU A 223 15.59 -5.55 -7.54
C LEU A 223 16.46 -5.50 -6.29
N ASP A 224 16.72 -4.30 -5.76
CA ASP A 224 17.49 -4.14 -4.53
C ASP A 224 16.78 -4.81 -3.35
N ILE A 225 15.46 -4.62 -3.22
CA ILE A 225 14.64 -5.30 -2.21
C ILE A 225 14.70 -6.83 -2.38
N LEU A 226 14.55 -7.34 -3.61
CA LEU A 226 14.61 -8.77 -3.88
C LEU A 226 15.97 -9.36 -3.57
N ASN A 227 17.06 -8.68 -3.93
CA ASN A 227 18.42 -9.11 -3.63
C ASN A 227 18.67 -9.15 -2.12
N MET A 228 18.28 -8.10 -1.39
CA MET A 228 18.38 -8.07 0.08
C MET A 228 17.56 -9.21 0.71
N THR A 229 16.33 -9.42 0.25
CA THR A 229 15.44 -10.51 0.71
C THR A 229 16.09 -11.88 0.46
N GLN A 230 16.62 -12.11 -0.74
CA GLN A 230 17.27 -13.36 -1.13
C GLN A 230 18.48 -13.65 -0.25
N GLN A 231 19.32 -12.65 0.03
CA GLN A 231 20.48 -12.78 0.89
C GLN A 231 20.10 -13.09 2.34
N GLN A 232 19.09 -12.40 2.88
CA GLN A 232 18.58 -12.66 4.23
C GLN A 232 18.01 -14.07 4.37
N LEU A 233 17.21 -14.53 3.41
CA LEU A 233 16.62 -15.87 3.48
C LEU A 233 17.67 -16.97 3.30
N ALA A 234 18.68 -16.75 2.43
CA ALA A 234 19.77 -17.69 2.24
C ALA A 234 20.63 -17.84 3.52
N SER A 235 20.89 -16.75 4.25
CA SER A 235 21.66 -16.83 5.50
C SER A 235 20.92 -17.54 6.63
N MET A 236 19.59 -17.61 6.58
CA MET A 236 18.77 -18.40 7.52
C MET A 236 18.81 -19.92 7.24
N THR A 237 19.32 -20.34 6.09
CA THR A 237 19.47 -21.76 5.72
C THR A 237 20.86 -22.34 6.03
N ALA A 238 21.83 -21.47 6.36
CA ALA A 238 23.21 -21.83 6.67
C ALA A 238 23.39 -22.14 8.17
#